data_AF-A0A452HR01-F1
#
_entry.id   AF-A0A452HR01-F1
#
_cell.length_a   1.000
_cell.length_b   1.000
_cell.length_c   1.000
_cell.angle_alpha   90.00
_cell.angle_beta   90.00
_cell.angle_gamma   90.00
#
_symmetry.space_group_name_H-M   'P 1'
#
loop_
_entity.id
_entity.type
_entity.pdbx_description
1 polymer ?
#
loop_
_entity_poly.entity_id
_entity_poly.type
_entity_poly.pdbx_seq_one_letter_code
_entity_poly.pdbx_strand_id
1 'polypeptide(L)'
;LLLRVIHPPALPFPEKPRTFSERENIFTVKIFTFQFFTYFSSLIYIVLLGPSSPSGLHSITLFSLQCHPSGCITDLFIQMAIIMTLKQTLSNFVELRFRKSLPNPKDKDKVHMEKGPEDSCKEQWLKNYQLNEVNVFSLFDEFLEMMIQYSFTTIFVAAFPLAPLMAFINNLFEIRLDAIKMVQLQRRIVPRKANDIGIWLQVLEAIGILAVIGNGLVIAITSDFIPMQVYKYTYSPCMLQNRTDINCLTGYINNSLSVFRVQDFEWQMKLPEKLPDFMRSEITECRYRDYRNSDDYNYSVQFWHVFAARLAFLILFEHVALCIKLIAAWYVPDVPQSVKNKHLQKKHENLRGVLR
;
A
#
# COMPACT_ATOMS: atom_id res chain seq x y z
N LEU A 1 -11.06 -2.51 -9.77
CA LEU A 1 -12.05 -3.13 -10.67
C LEU A 1 -12.25 -2.36 -11.98
N LEU A 2 -12.41 -1.03 -11.96
CA LEU A 2 -12.51 -0.23 -13.20
C LEU A 2 -11.24 -0.22 -14.09
N LEU A 3 -10.07 -0.61 -13.56
CA LEU A 3 -8.82 -0.69 -14.34
C LEU A 3 -8.58 -2.04 -15.04
N ARG A 4 -9.33 -3.11 -14.71
CA ARG A 4 -9.17 -4.43 -15.37
C ARG A 4 -9.82 -4.49 -16.77
N VAL A 5 -10.58 -3.47 -17.16
CA VAL A 5 -11.29 -3.38 -18.46
C VAL A 5 -10.49 -2.56 -19.48
N ILE A 6 -9.31 -2.06 -19.11
CA ILE A 6 -8.43 -1.41 -20.07
C ILE A 6 -7.65 -2.50 -20.80
N HIS A 7 -8.29 -3.13 -21.81
CA HIS A 7 -7.56 -3.69 -22.95
C HIS A 7 -6.50 -2.66 -23.36
N PRO A 8 -5.23 -3.08 -23.57
CA PRO A 8 -4.06 -2.19 -23.54
C PRO A 8 -4.41 -0.92 -24.29
N PRO A 9 -4.62 0.22 -23.59
CA PRO A 9 -5.00 1.39 -24.33
C PRO A 9 -3.76 1.70 -25.14
N ALA A 10 -3.98 2.10 -26.36
CA ALA A 10 -3.00 2.82 -27.15
C ALA A 10 -2.56 4.09 -26.38
N LEU A 11 -1.78 3.93 -25.31
CA LEU A 11 -0.85 4.93 -24.85
C LEU A 11 0.09 5.08 -26.04
N PRO A 12 0.02 6.20 -26.77
CA PRO A 12 0.98 6.44 -27.83
C PRO A 12 2.33 6.45 -27.13
N PHE A 13 3.12 5.41 -27.31
CA PHE A 13 4.49 5.41 -26.84
C PHE A 13 5.23 6.37 -27.78
N PRO A 14 5.63 7.58 -27.34
CA PRO A 14 6.51 8.42 -28.16
C PRO A 14 7.86 7.72 -28.37
N GLU A 15 8.23 6.83 -27.45
CA GLU A 15 9.43 6.00 -27.48
C GLU A 15 9.19 4.76 -28.34
N LYS A 16 10.06 4.50 -29.31
CA LYS A 16 10.05 3.26 -30.12
C LYS A 16 11.05 2.27 -29.49
N PRO A 17 10.63 1.36 -28.60
CA PRO A 17 11.55 0.38 -27.99
C PRO A 17 12.11 -0.56 -29.05
N ARG A 18 13.41 -0.88 -28.93
CA ARG A 18 14.12 -1.72 -29.92
C ARG A 18 13.83 -3.20 -29.71
N THR A 19 13.61 -3.61 -28.47
CA THR A 19 13.35 -5.01 -28.11
C THR A 19 11.98 -5.17 -27.44
N PHE A 20 11.45 -6.39 -27.50
CA PHE A 20 10.19 -6.73 -26.84
C PHE A 20 10.31 -6.61 -25.31
N SER A 21 11.42 -7.05 -24.72
CA SER A 21 11.67 -6.93 -23.27
C SER A 21 11.77 -5.47 -22.80
N GLU A 22 12.42 -4.61 -23.56
CA GLU A 22 12.47 -3.17 -23.25
C GLU A 22 11.09 -2.52 -23.26
N ARG A 23 10.23 -2.90 -24.23
CA ARG A 23 8.84 -2.45 -24.28
C ARG A 23 8.07 -2.87 -23.02
N GLU A 24 8.22 -4.12 -22.60
CA GLU A 24 7.56 -4.65 -21.40
C GLU A 24 8.04 -3.94 -20.12
N ASN A 25 9.33 -3.66 -20.01
CA ASN A 25 9.90 -2.96 -18.85
C ASN A 25 9.36 -1.53 -18.74
N ILE A 26 9.38 -0.77 -19.84
CA ILE A 26 8.86 0.62 -19.86
C ILE A 26 7.36 0.62 -19.56
N PHE A 27 6.60 -0.29 -20.16
CA PHE A 27 5.17 -0.44 -19.89
C PHE A 27 4.94 -0.76 -18.40
N THR A 28 5.68 -1.71 -17.85
CA THR A 28 5.57 -2.14 -16.45
C THR A 28 5.79 -0.98 -15.49
N VAL A 29 6.88 -0.23 -15.66
CA VAL A 29 7.19 0.91 -14.78
C VAL A 29 6.12 2.00 -14.87
N LYS A 30 5.63 2.33 -16.07
CA LYS A 30 4.62 3.38 -16.27
C LYS A 30 3.29 3.00 -15.61
N ILE A 31 2.80 1.79 -15.86
CA ILE A 31 1.53 1.32 -15.30
C ILE A 31 1.64 1.10 -13.78
N PHE A 32 2.73 0.50 -13.31
CA PHE A 32 2.97 0.33 -11.87
C PHE A 32 2.97 1.69 -11.16
N THR A 33 3.72 2.66 -11.68
CA THR A 33 3.79 4.01 -11.08
C THR A 33 2.41 4.67 -11.04
N PHE A 34 1.65 4.60 -12.13
CA PHE A 34 0.30 5.15 -12.19
C PHE A 34 -0.65 4.49 -11.19
N GLN A 35 -0.66 3.15 -11.13
CA GLN A 35 -1.50 2.43 -10.19
C GLN A 35 -1.08 2.67 -8.74
N PHE A 36 0.22 2.70 -8.47
CA PHE A 36 0.77 3.01 -7.17
C PHE A 36 0.24 4.37 -6.67
N PHE A 37 0.42 5.45 -7.43
CA PHE A 37 -0.12 6.75 -7.02
C PHE A 37 -1.64 6.75 -6.89
N THR A 38 -2.36 6.05 -7.78
CA THR A 38 -3.82 5.95 -7.68
C THR A 38 -4.26 5.30 -6.37
N TYR A 39 -3.64 4.19 -5.99
CA TYR A 39 -3.98 3.45 -4.78
C TYR A 39 -3.49 4.14 -3.49
N PHE A 40 -2.29 4.72 -3.52
CA PHE A 40 -1.65 5.29 -2.34
C PHE A 40 -1.93 6.78 -2.13
N SER A 41 -2.44 7.52 -3.12
CA SER A 41 -2.73 8.97 -3.02
C SER A 41 -3.56 9.33 -1.79
N SER A 42 -4.66 8.60 -1.57
CA SER A 42 -5.55 8.82 -0.43
C SER A 42 -4.89 8.55 0.93
N LEU A 43 -4.02 7.53 1.02
CA LEU A 43 -3.30 7.19 2.25
C LEU A 43 -2.19 8.18 2.53
N ILE A 44 -1.44 8.58 1.49
CA ILE A 44 -0.41 9.61 1.56
C ILE A 44 -1.03 10.94 2.01
N TYR A 45 -2.23 11.27 1.51
CA TYR A 45 -2.99 12.44 1.93
C TYR A 45 -3.29 12.41 3.43
N ILE A 46 -3.81 11.30 3.95
CA ILE A 46 -4.12 11.15 5.38
C ILE A 46 -2.86 11.25 6.25
N VAL A 47 -1.74 10.65 5.82
CA VAL A 47 -0.47 10.70 6.57
C VAL A 47 0.13 12.10 6.63
N LEU A 48 0.21 12.81 5.50
CA LEU A 48 0.94 14.08 5.39
C LEU A 48 0.10 15.30 5.74
N LEU A 49 -1.14 15.35 5.25
CA LEU A 49 -1.99 16.55 5.33
C LEU A 49 -3.04 16.46 6.43
N GLY A 50 -3.39 15.25 6.90
CA GLY A 50 -4.30 15.07 8.04
C GLY A 50 -3.84 15.83 9.29
N PRO A 51 -2.58 15.67 9.75
CA PRO A 51 -2.10 16.29 10.98
C PRO A 51 -1.77 17.79 10.89
N SER A 52 -1.62 18.32 9.68
CA SER A 52 -1.07 19.67 9.43
C SER A 52 -2.12 20.69 8.99
N SER A 53 -3.40 20.31 8.87
CA SER A 53 -4.44 21.18 8.35
C SER A 53 -4.79 22.27 9.36
N PRO A 54 -4.36 23.53 9.17
CA PRO A 54 -4.64 24.60 10.11
C PRO A 54 -6.11 25.00 9.98
N SER A 55 -6.75 25.27 11.10
CA SER A 55 -8.08 25.88 11.18
C SER A 55 -8.11 27.36 10.75
N GLY A 56 -7.22 27.81 9.84
CA GLY A 56 -7.06 29.25 9.61
C GLY A 56 -6.21 29.70 8.42
N LEU A 57 -6.14 28.97 7.30
CA LEU A 57 -5.69 29.59 6.05
C LEU A 57 -6.58 29.26 4.86
N HIS A 58 -7.23 30.31 4.36
CA HIS A 58 -8.02 30.40 3.15
C HIS A 58 -7.29 29.83 1.92
N SER A 59 -7.75 28.70 1.38
CA SER A 59 -8.05 28.57 -0.05
C SER A 59 -8.66 27.20 -0.39
N ILE A 60 -9.92 27.22 -0.82
CA ILE A 60 -10.50 26.32 -1.83
C ILE A 60 -10.17 24.82 -1.68
N THR A 61 -10.66 24.18 -0.61
CA THR A 61 -11.20 22.82 -0.73
C THR A 61 -12.23 22.60 0.37
N LEU A 62 -13.46 22.35 -0.05
CA LEU A 62 -14.69 22.26 0.75
C LEU A 62 -14.72 21.12 1.80
N PHE A 63 -13.61 20.42 2.03
CA PHE A 63 -13.48 19.27 2.93
C PHE A 63 -12.05 19.20 3.48
N SER A 64 -11.67 20.10 4.39
CA SER A 64 -10.55 19.84 5.29
C SER A 64 -10.94 18.65 6.17
N LEU A 65 -10.52 17.45 5.78
CA LEU A 65 -10.79 16.22 6.53
C LEU A 65 -10.06 16.32 7.88
N GLN A 66 -10.74 16.89 8.88
CA GLN A 66 -10.28 16.79 10.25
C GLN A 66 -10.30 15.32 10.63
N CYS A 67 -9.13 14.80 11.00
CA CYS A 67 -9.04 13.45 11.51
C CYS A 67 -9.98 13.28 12.71
N HIS A 68 -10.51 12.07 12.86
CA HIS A 68 -11.34 11.74 13.99
C HIS A 68 -10.63 12.11 15.32
N PRO A 69 -11.34 12.52 16.40
CA PRO A 69 -10.70 12.86 17.67
C PRO A 69 -9.85 11.72 18.27
N SER A 70 -10.04 10.48 17.81
CA SER A 70 -9.21 9.29 18.11
C SER A 70 -7.86 9.25 17.38
N GLY A 71 -7.61 10.12 16.39
CA GLY A 71 -6.38 10.24 15.61
C GLY A 71 -6.50 9.75 14.15
N CYS A 72 -5.62 10.23 13.27
CA CYS A 72 -5.64 9.86 11.83
C CYS A 72 -5.22 8.39 11.58
N ILE A 73 -4.61 7.73 12.57
CA ILE A 73 -4.15 6.34 12.45
C ILE A 73 -5.32 5.34 12.36
N THR A 74 -6.46 5.65 12.98
CA THR A 74 -7.66 4.81 12.88
C THR A 74 -8.28 4.88 11.48
N ASP A 75 -8.23 6.06 10.85
CA ASP A 75 -8.75 6.26 9.50
C ASP A 75 -7.88 5.47 8.49
N LEU A 76 -6.55 5.50 8.66
CA LEU A 76 -5.62 4.66 7.89
C LEU A 76 -5.89 3.17 8.10
N PHE A 77 -6.08 2.73 9.34
CA PHE A 77 -6.38 1.34 9.67
C PHE A 77 -7.65 0.85 8.97
N ILE A 78 -8.74 1.62 9.08
CA ILE A 78 -10.04 1.27 8.48
C ILE A 78 -9.90 1.25 6.96
N GLN A 79 -9.27 2.26 6.37
CA GLN A 79 -9.08 2.33 4.94
C GLN A 79 -8.26 1.14 4.41
N MET A 80 -7.19 0.75 5.13
CA MET A 80 -6.38 -0.41 4.78
C MET A 80 -7.14 -1.73 4.90
N ALA A 81 -7.90 -1.90 5.98
CA ALA A 81 -8.76 -3.06 6.15
C ALA A 81 -9.78 -3.17 5.02
N ILE A 82 -10.43 -2.07 4.63
CA ILE A 82 -11.40 -2.04 3.53
C ILE A 82 -10.71 -2.36 2.20
N ILE A 83 -9.62 -1.67 1.84
CA ILE A 83 -8.95 -1.86 0.55
C ILE A 83 -8.49 -3.30 0.41
N MET A 84 -7.85 -3.87 1.44
CA MET A 84 -7.30 -5.21 1.37
C MET A 84 -8.39 -6.30 1.40
N THR A 85 -9.45 -6.13 2.20
CA THR A 85 -10.55 -7.11 2.27
C THR A 85 -11.43 -7.04 1.03
N LEU A 86 -11.78 -5.84 0.57
CA LEU A 86 -12.67 -5.63 -0.57
C LEU A 86 -11.99 -5.99 -1.88
N LYS A 87 -10.75 -5.55 -2.11
CA LYS A 87 -10.00 -5.93 -3.33
C LYS A 87 -9.90 -7.45 -3.42
N GLN A 88 -9.62 -8.11 -2.30
CA GLN A 88 -9.37 -9.53 -2.33
C GLN A 88 -10.61 -10.40 -2.45
N THR A 89 -11.66 -10.07 -1.69
CA THR A 89 -12.94 -10.77 -1.78
C THR A 89 -13.56 -10.59 -3.17
N LEU A 90 -13.43 -9.40 -3.76
CA LEU A 90 -13.92 -9.14 -5.11
C LEU A 90 -13.08 -9.85 -6.19
N SER A 91 -11.75 -9.89 -6.06
CA SER A 91 -10.91 -10.64 -7.01
C SER A 91 -11.30 -12.12 -7.01
N ASN A 92 -11.32 -12.74 -5.83
CA ASN A 92 -11.68 -14.14 -5.66
C ASN A 92 -13.12 -14.44 -6.13
N PHE A 93 -14.07 -13.55 -5.84
CA PHE A 93 -15.47 -13.72 -6.24
C PHE A 93 -15.68 -13.58 -7.74
N VAL A 94 -15.03 -12.61 -8.38
CA VAL A 94 -15.10 -12.41 -9.83
C VAL A 94 -14.56 -13.65 -10.55
N GLU A 95 -13.43 -14.19 -10.12
CA GLU A 95 -12.86 -15.41 -10.73
C GLU A 95 -13.74 -16.66 -10.53
N LEU A 96 -14.31 -16.83 -9.33
CA LEU A 96 -15.28 -17.90 -9.06
C LEU A 96 -16.57 -17.75 -9.88
N ARG A 97 -17.04 -16.52 -10.14
CA ARG A 97 -18.19 -16.27 -11.01
C ARG A 97 -17.87 -16.47 -12.49
N PHE A 98 -16.69 -16.07 -12.97
CA PHE A 98 -16.28 -16.33 -14.35
C PHE A 98 -16.23 -17.82 -14.66
N ARG A 99 -15.85 -18.66 -13.69
CA ARG A 99 -15.95 -20.13 -13.80
C ARG A 99 -17.39 -20.64 -13.97
N LYS A 100 -18.38 -19.99 -13.36
CA LYS A 100 -19.80 -20.39 -13.43
C LYS A 100 -20.58 -19.72 -14.57
N SER A 101 -20.08 -18.59 -15.08
CA SER A 101 -20.81 -17.72 -16.00
C SER A 101 -20.37 -17.82 -17.46
N LEU A 102 -19.35 -18.61 -17.83
CA LEU A 102 -19.21 -19.01 -19.23
C LEU A 102 -20.37 -19.95 -19.55
N PRO A 103 -21.40 -19.50 -20.29
CA PRO A 103 -22.40 -20.40 -20.79
C PRO A 103 -21.69 -21.29 -21.81
N ASN A 104 -21.95 -22.59 -21.77
CA ASN A 104 -21.55 -23.46 -22.86
C ASN A 104 -22.19 -22.88 -24.15
N PRO A 105 -21.44 -22.37 -25.14
CA PRO A 105 -22.05 -21.78 -26.35
C PRO A 105 -22.87 -22.81 -27.15
N LYS A 106 -22.70 -24.09 -26.83
CA LYS A 106 -23.32 -25.23 -27.50
C LYS A 106 -24.79 -25.48 -27.15
N ASP A 107 -25.41 -24.71 -26.25
CA ASP A 107 -26.84 -24.91 -25.96
C ASP A 107 -27.78 -24.10 -26.87
N LYS A 108 -27.25 -23.23 -27.74
CA LYS A 108 -28.07 -22.43 -28.68
C LYS A 108 -27.81 -22.70 -30.17
N ASP A 109 -26.64 -23.22 -30.55
CA ASP A 109 -26.30 -23.52 -31.96
C ASP A 109 -26.20 -25.03 -32.25
N LYS A 110 -27.17 -25.83 -31.78
CA LYS A 110 -27.46 -27.16 -32.38
C LYS A 110 -28.27 -27.00 -33.68
N VAL A 111 -27.91 -26.02 -34.51
CA VAL A 111 -28.53 -25.76 -35.81
C VAL A 111 -27.58 -26.31 -36.87
N HIS A 112 -27.93 -27.50 -37.37
CA HIS A 112 -27.49 -28.12 -38.62
C HIS A 112 -25.97 -28.15 -38.90
N MET A 113 -25.28 -29.18 -38.39
CA MET A 113 -24.07 -29.66 -39.07
C MET A 113 -24.08 -31.19 -39.07
N GLU A 114 -24.00 -31.77 -40.27
CA GLU A 114 -23.99 -33.22 -40.50
C GLU A 114 -22.94 -33.90 -39.61
N LYS A 115 -23.39 -34.93 -38.88
CA LYS A 115 -22.52 -35.77 -38.07
C LYS A 115 -21.73 -36.73 -38.97
N GLY A 116 -20.61 -36.25 -39.50
CA GLY A 116 -19.49 -37.11 -39.87
C GLY A 116 -18.86 -37.76 -38.62
N PRO A 117 -17.97 -38.76 -38.76
CA PRO A 117 -17.34 -39.42 -37.62
C PRO A 117 -16.69 -38.38 -36.71
N GLU A 118 -17.12 -38.34 -35.44
CA GLU A 118 -16.65 -37.37 -34.45
C GLU A 118 -15.16 -37.57 -34.17
N ASP A 119 -14.33 -36.76 -34.82
CA ASP A 119 -12.90 -36.75 -34.62
C ASP A 119 -12.61 -36.12 -33.24
N SER A 120 -12.26 -36.95 -32.25
CA SER A 120 -12.00 -36.54 -30.85
C SER A 120 -11.02 -35.37 -30.76
N CYS A 121 -10.05 -35.32 -31.68
CA CYS A 121 -9.06 -34.24 -31.79
C CYS A 121 -9.71 -32.88 -32.15
N LYS A 122 -10.65 -32.85 -33.08
CA LYS A 122 -11.34 -31.62 -33.52
C LYS A 122 -12.18 -31.03 -32.39
N GLU A 123 -12.84 -31.88 -31.62
CA GLU A 123 -13.63 -31.43 -30.46
C GLU A 123 -12.74 -30.85 -29.36
N GLN A 124 -11.58 -31.48 -29.09
CA GLN A 124 -10.62 -30.99 -28.11
C GLN A 124 -9.98 -29.66 -28.53
N TRP A 125 -9.63 -29.50 -29.80
CA TRP A 125 -9.12 -28.24 -30.33
C TRP A 125 -10.15 -27.11 -30.22
N LEU A 126 -11.41 -27.37 -30.58
CA LEU A 126 -12.48 -26.37 -30.51
C LEU A 126 -12.78 -25.94 -29.06
N LYS A 127 -12.78 -26.90 -28.12
CA LYS A 127 -12.91 -26.60 -26.68
C LYS A 127 -11.79 -25.70 -26.19
N ASN A 128 -10.54 -25.98 -26.58
CA ASN A 128 -9.40 -25.13 -26.23
C ASN A 128 -9.49 -23.74 -26.90
N TYR A 129 -9.95 -23.67 -28.14
CA TYR A 129 -10.11 -22.38 -28.84
C TYR A 129 -11.21 -21.51 -28.20
N GLN A 130 -12.21 -22.08 -27.55
CA GLN A 130 -13.24 -21.31 -26.84
C GLN A 130 -12.78 -20.73 -25.49
N LEU A 131 -11.62 -21.16 -24.97
CA LEU A 131 -11.05 -20.61 -23.73
C LEU A 131 -10.54 -19.18 -23.94
N ASN A 132 -10.40 -18.45 -22.82
CA ASN A 132 -9.90 -17.08 -22.83
C ASN A 132 -8.50 -17.00 -23.44
N GLU A 133 -8.30 -16.03 -24.32
CA GLU A 133 -6.99 -15.76 -24.91
C GLU A 133 -6.03 -15.24 -23.86
N VAL A 134 -4.78 -15.68 -23.94
CA VAL A 134 -3.74 -15.24 -23.03
C VAL A 134 -2.72 -14.43 -23.80
N ASN A 135 -2.57 -13.18 -23.39
CA ASN A 135 -1.55 -12.28 -23.89
C ASN A 135 -0.33 -12.29 -22.96
N VAL A 136 0.80 -11.79 -23.45
CA VAL A 136 2.01 -11.66 -22.63
C VAL A 136 1.77 -10.73 -21.43
N PHE A 137 0.85 -9.78 -21.57
CA PHE A 137 0.41 -8.88 -20.50
C PHE A 137 -0.50 -9.53 -19.45
N SER A 138 -1.06 -10.73 -19.70
CA SER A 138 -1.89 -11.40 -18.68
C SER A 138 -1.08 -11.72 -17.43
N LEU A 139 0.18 -12.14 -17.59
CA LEU A 139 1.08 -12.40 -16.47
C LEU A 139 1.53 -11.10 -15.78
N PHE A 140 1.66 -10.01 -16.53
CA PHE A 140 1.93 -8.68 -15.98
C PHE A 140 0.84 -8.25 -14.98
N ASP A 141 -0.44 -8.46 -15.31
CA ASP A 141 -1.54 -8.08 -14.42
C ASP A 141 -1.53 -8.87 -13.10
N GLU A 142 -1.21 -10.18 -13.14
CA GLU A 142 -1.06 -11.00 -11.92
C GLU A 142 0.11 -10.51 -11.06
N PHE A 143 1.26 -10.21 -11.70
CA PHE A 143 2.41 -9.66 -10.97
C PHE A 143 2.10 -8.29 -10.37
N LEU A 144 1.44 -7.41 -11.12
CA LEU A 144 1.05 -6.09 -10.65
C LEU A 144 0.16 -6.18 -9.42
N GLU A 145 -0.81 -7.10 -9.42
CA GLU A 145 -1.68 -7.37 -8.28
C GLU A 145 -0.88 -7.76 -7.03
N MET A 146 0.04 -8.71 -7.17
CA MET A 146 0.91 -9.16 -6.09
C MET A 146 1.82 -8.03 -5.59
N MET A 147 2.37 -7.21 -6.49
CA MET A 147 3.28 -6.10 -6.13
C MET A 147 2.57 -4.99 -5.37
N ILE A 148 1.33 -4.66 -5.77
CA ILE A 148 0.50 -3.69 -5.05
C ILE A 148 0.13 -4.22 -3.66
N GLN A 149 -0.22 -5.51 -3.53
CA GLN A 149 -0.46 -6.13 -2.22
C GLN A 149 0.79 -6.07 -1.33
N TYR A 150 1.96 -6.44 -1.88
CA TYR A 150 3.23 -6.33 -1.16
C TYR A 150 3.50 -4.90 -0.70
N SER A 151 3.24 -3.90 -1.55
CA SER A 151 3.39 -2.48 -1.20
C SER A 151 2.52 -2.07 -0.01
N PHE A 152 1.25 -2.49 0.02
CA PHE A 152 0.37 -2.20 1.17
C PHE A 152 0.87 -2.86 2.45
N THR A 153 1.34 -4.11 2.37
CA THR A 153 1.81 -4.84 3.55
C THR A 153 3.11 -4.32 4.13
N THR A 154 3.93 -3.61 3.34
CA THR A 154 5.27 -3.17 3.74
C THR A 154 5.28 -1.69 4.10
N ILE A 155 4.66 -0.82 3.31
CA ILE A 155 4.72 0.63 3.49
C ILE A 155 3.90 1.12 4.69
N PHE A 156 2.79 0.44 5.02
CA PHE A 156 1.85 0.85 6.07
C PHE A 156 1.75 -0.17 7.23
N VAL A 157 2.75 -1.02 7.41
CA VAL A 157 2.73 -2.06 8.46
C VAL A 157 2.66 -1.48 9.87
N ALA A 158 3.25 -0.30 10.09
CA ALA A 158 3.18 0.41 11.37
C ALA A 158 1.76 0.86 11.73
N ALA A 159 0.91 1.14 10.72
CA ALA A 159 -0.50 1.48 10.93
C ALA A 159 -1.39 0.23 11.07
N PHE A 160 -1.09 -0.84 10.32
CA PHE A 160 -1.87 -2.07 10.33
C PHE A 160 -1.00 -3.34 10.48
N PRO A 161 -0.71 -3.79 11.71
CA PRO A 161 0.20 -4.92 11.93
C PRO A 161 -0.37 -6.28 11.49
N LEU A 162 -1.69 -6.40 11.31
CA LEU A 162 -2.33 -7.63 10.80
C LEU A 162 -2.22 -7.76 9.27
N ALA A 163 -1.68 -6.76 8.56
CA ALA A 163 -1.55 -6.79 7.09
C ALA A 163 -0.84 -8.04 6.55
N PRO A 164 0.34 -8.46 7.08
CA PRO A 164 1.04 -9.63 6.57
C PRO A 164 0.25 -10.93 6.74
N LEU A 165 -0.50 -11.08 7.84
CA LEU A 165 -1.33 -12.26 8.09
C LEU A 165 -2.47 -12.36 7.06
N MET A 166 -3.15 -11.24 6.79
CA MET A 166 -4.22 -11.19 5.79
C MET A 166 -3.67 -11.45 4.39
N ALA A 167 -2.52 -10.88 4.05
CA ALA A 167 -1.85 -11.13 2.78
C ALA A 167 -1.40 -12.60 2.62
N PHE A 168 -0.98 -13.25 3.71
CA PHE A 168 -0.62 -14.67 3.69
C PHE A 168 -1.84 -15.55 3.40
N ILE A 169 -2.94 -15.35 4.13
CA ILE A 169 -4.20 -16.09 3.89
C ILE A 169 -4.66 -15.86 2.46
N ASN A 170 -4.54 -14.63 1.98
CA ASN A 170 -4.87 -14.33 0.62
C ASN A 170 -4.02 -15.13 -0.38
N ASN A 171 -2.69 -15.03 -0.29
CA ASN A 171 -1.78 -15.71 -1.21
C ASN A 171 -2.01 -17.23 -1.23
N LEU A 172 -2.46 -17.82 -0.12
CA LEU A 172 -2.83 -19.24 -0.07
C LEU A 172 -4.02 -19.58 -0.99
N PHE A 173 -5.03 -18.72 -1.04
CA PHE A 173 -6.15 -18.86 -1.97
C PHE A 173 -5.75 -18.50 -3.39
N GLU A 174 -5.00 -17.41 -3.58
CA GLU A 174 -4.57 -16.91 -4.89
C GLU A 174 -3.80 -17.97 -5.67
N ILE A 175 -2.82 -18.65 -5.05
CA ILE A 175 -2.05 -19.74 -5.69
C ILE A 175 -2.97 -20.83 -6.27
N ARG A 176 -4.09 -21.14 -5.59
CA ARG A 176 -5.04 -22.16 -6.05
C ARG A 176 -5.96 -21.62 -7.15
N LEU A 177 -6.42 -20.38 -7.02
CA LEU A 177 -7.29 -19.73 -8.00
C LEU A 177 -6.55 -19.50 -9.32
N ASP A 178 -5.32 -19.00 -9.28
CA ASP A 178 -4.45 -18.83 -10.45
C ASP A 178 -4.16 -20.15 -11.14
N ALA A 179 -3.86 -21.21 -10.38
CA ALA A 179 -3.63 -22.53 -10.95
C ALA A 179 -4.88 -23.05 -11.68
N ILE A 180 -6.07 -22.85 -11.11
CA ILE A 180 -7.34 -23.22 -11.74
C ILE A 180 -7.57 -22.38 -13.01
N LYS A 181 -7.33 -21.07 -12.94
CA LYS A 181 -7.48 -20.14 -14.07
C LYS A 181 -6.60 -20.53 -15.25
N MET A 182 -5.31 -20.80 -15.00
CA MET A 182 -4.34 -21.20 -16.03
C MET A 182 -4.64 -22.58 -16.63
N VAL A 183 -5.20 -23.51 -15.86
CA VAL A 183 -5.47 -24.89 -16.33
C VAL A 183 -6.85 -25.03 -16.99
N GLN A 184 -7.87 -24.33 -16.51
CA GLN A 184 -9.28 -24.57 -16.89
C GLN A 184 -9.92 -23.42 -17.67
N LEU A 185 -9.47 -22.17 -17.51
CA LEU A 185 -10.16 -21.00 -18.04
C LEU A 185 -9.40 -20.32 -19.20
N GLN A 186 -8.10 -20.57 -19.30
CA GLN A 186 -7.20 -19.91 -20.23
C GLN A 186 -6.64 -20.88 -21.26
N ARG A 187 -6.38 -20.36 -22.47
CA ARG A 187 -5.60 -21.09 -23.47
C ARG A 187 -4.17 -21.30 -22.99
N ARG A 188 -3.57 -22.42 -23.36
CA ARG A 188 -2.18 -22.74 -23.01
C ARG A 188 -1.22 -21.68 -23.57
N ILE A 189 -0.46 -21.03 -22.68
CA ILE A 189 0.59 -20.08 -23.05
C ILE A 189 1.76 -20.81 -23.71
N VAL A 190 2.38 -20.18 -24.72
CA VAL A 190 3.63 -20.67 -25.32
C VAL A 190 4.77 -20.51 -24.30
N PRO A 191 5.46 -21.60 -23.91
CA PRO A 191 6.51 -21.54 -22.90
C PRO A 191 7.67 -20.65 -23.37
N ARG A 192 8.07 -19.71 -22.52
CA ARG A 192 9.24 -18.85 -22.72
C ARG A 192 10.25 -19.09 -21.59
N LYS A 193 11.53 -18.96 -21.90
CA LYS A 193 12.61 -19.04 -20.91
C LYS A 193 12.96 -17.62 -20.46
N ALA A 194 13.02 -17.42 -19.15
CA ALA A 194 13.50 -16.20 -18.51
C ALA A 194 14.49 -16.60 -17.40
N ASN A 195 15.51 -15.78 -17.18
CA ASN A 195 16.53 -16.02 -16.14
C ASN A 195 16.13 -15.43 -14.78
N ASP A 196 15.28 -14.41 -14.80
CA ASP A 196 14.80 -13.66 -13.64
C ASP A 196 13.32 -13.28 -13.81
N ILE A 197 12.75 -12.64 -12.78
CA ILE A 197 11.42 -12.03 -12.85
C ILE A 197 11.44 -10.68 -13.61
N GLY A 198 12.60 -10.24 -14.09
CA GLY A 198 12.78 -8.98 -14.80
C GLY A 198 12.72 -7.72 -13.92
N ILE A 199 12.13 -6.66 -14.47
CA ILE A 199 12.05 -5.31 -13.88
C ILE A 199 11.40 -5.28 -12.49
N TRP A 200 10.60 -6.28 -12.16
CA TRP A 200 9.93 -6.40 -10.86
C TRP A 200 10.91 -6.47 -9.68
N LEU A 201 12.15 -6.95 -9.87
CA LEU A 201 13.18 -6.88 -8.82
C LEU A 201 13.52 -5.44 -8.44
N GLN A 202 13.66 -4.56 -9.43
CA GLN A 202 13.92 -3.13 -9.19
C GLN A 202 12.71 -2.45 -8.56
N VAL A 203 11.50 -2.85 -8.95
CA VAL A 203 10.25 -2.37 -8.33
C VAL A 203 10.17 -2.78 -6.85
N LEU A 204 10.49 -4.05 -6.53
CA LEU A 204 10.54 -4.53 -5.15
C LEU A 204 11.56 -3.76 -4.30
N GLU A 205 12.73 -3.47 -4.86
CA GLU A 205 13.74 -2.66 -4.16
C GLU A 205 13.23 -1.24 -3.90
N ALA A 206 12.60 -0.60 -4.89
CA ALA A 206 12.01 0.72 -4.74
C ALA A 206 10.91 0.74 -3.67
N ILE A 207 10.02 -0.26 -3.67
CA ILE A 207 9.00 -0.44 -2.63
C ILE A 207 9.66 -0.59 -1.26
N GLY A 208 10.75 -1.34 -1.15
CA GLY A 208 11.50 -1.51 0.10
C GLY A 208 12.04 -0.19 0.66
N ILE A 209 12.58 0.69 -0.19
CA ILE A 209 13.03 2.03 0.22
C ILE A 209 11.84 2.89 0.65
N LEU A 210 10.76 2.90 -0.14
CA LEU A 210 9.53 3.61 0.19
C LEU A 210 8.90 3.10 1.48
N ALA A 211 9.05 1.82 1.82
CA ALA A 211 8.52 1.25 3.04
C ALA A 211 9.21 1.79 4.29
N VAL A 212 10.54 2.00 4.25
CA VAL A 212 11.27 2.63 5.36
C VAL A 212 10.76 4.05 5.58
N ILE A 213 10.66 4.85 4.51
CA ILE A 213 10.19 6.23 4.57
C ILE A 213 8.73 6.29 5.05
N GLY A 214 7.86 5.47 4.47
CA GLY A 214 6.43 5.43 4.79
C GLY A 214 6.15 5.07 6.24
N ASN A 215 6.79 4.02 6.77
CA ASN A 215 6.61 3.66 8.18
C ASN A 215 7.19 4.71 9.13
N GLY A 216 8.33 5.31 8.77
CA GLY A 216 8.90 6.43 9.53
C GLY A 216 7.91 7.59 9.63
N LEU A 217 7.33 8.01 8.51
CA LEU A 217 6.33 9.09 8.45
C LEU A 217 5.07 8.75 9.25
N VAL A 218 4.54 7.53 9.13
CA VAL A 218 3.37 7.09 9.90
C VAL A 218 3.63 7.17 11.41
N ILE A 219 4.80 6.71 11.88
CA ILE A 219 5.14 6.73 13.31
C ILE A 219 5.43 8.15 13.81
N ALA A 220 6.10 8.98 13.00
CA ALA A 220 6.49 10.32 13.43
C ALA A 220 5.33 11.31 13.41
N ILE A 221 4.54 11.30 12.32
CA ILE A 221 3.57 12.35 12.01
C ILE A 221 2.15 11.94 12.42
N THR A 222 1.74 10.71 12.08
CA THR A 222 0.36 10.24 12.31
C THR A 222 0.16 9.63 13.69
N SER A 223 1.19 9.01 14.28
CA SER A 223 1.10 8.39 15.60
C SER A 223 1.34 9.39 16.74
N ASP A 224 0.71 9.13 17.88
CA ASP A 224 0.89 9.87 19.13
C ASP A 224 2.13 9.43 19.91
N PHE A 225 2.93 8.53 19.34
CA PHE A 225 4.14 8.03 19.97
C PHE A 225 5.14 9.14 20.32
N ILE A 226 5.52 9.98 19.34
CA ILE A 226 6.54 11.03 19.56
C ILE A 226 6.07 12.10 20.55
N PRO A 227 4.87 12.71 20.40
CA PRO A 227 4.41 13.71 21.36
C PRO A 227 4.25 13.15 22.78
N MET A 228 3.82 11.90 22.93
CA MET A 228 3.74 11.23 24.22
C MET A 228 5.12 11.05 24.88
N GLN A 229 6.16 10.70 24.11
CA GLN A 229 7.53 10.63 24.64
C GLN A 229 8.04 12.02 25.05
N VAL A 230 7.84 13.05 24.22
CA VAL A 230 8.26 14.43 24.54
C VAL A 230 7.59 14.91 25.83
N TYR A 231 6.28 14.66 25.98
CA TYR A 231 5.55 14.95 27.22
C TYR A 231 6.14 14.22 28.41
N LYS A 232 6.36 12.90 28.30
CA LYS A 232 6.88 12.06 29.37
C LYS A 232 8.24 12.57 29.89
N TYR A 233 9.13 13.00 29.02
CA TYR A 233 10.49 13.40 29.41
C TYR A 233 10.64 14.90 29.72
N THR A 234 9.76 15.77 29.20
CA THR A 234 9.94 17.23 29.31
C THR A 234 8.87 17.91 30.17
N TYR A 235 7.64 17.40 30.19
CA TYR A 235 6.48 18.09 30.78
C TYR A 235 5.71 17.25 31.80
N SER A 236 6.15 16.01 32.03
CA SER A 236 5.49 15.08 32.92
C SER A 236 5.57 15.51 34.40
N PRO A 237 4.54 15.23 35.21
CA PRO A 237 4.62 15.38 36.66
C PRO A 237 5.78 14.58 37.28
N CYS A 238 6.26 13.51 36.65
CA CYS A 238 7.42 12.74 37.14
C CYS A 238 8.75 13.52 37.05
N MET A 239 8.85 14.49 36.15
CA MET A 239 10.05 15.35 36.05
C MET A 239 9.97 16.50 37.05
N LEU A 240 8.76 17.04 37.25
CA LEU A 240 8.50 18.18 38.15
C LEU A 240 8.39 17.79 39.63
N GLN A 241 7.93 16.58 39.93
CA GLN A 241 7.81 16.03 41.27
C GLN A 241 8.58 14.71 41.35
N ASN A 242 9.55 14.64 42.26
CA ASN A 242 10.32 13.43 42.62
C ASN A 242 9.44 12.37 43.34
N ARG A 243 8.26 12.06 42.81
CA ARG A 243 7.34 11.03 43.31
C ARG A 243 7.28 9.89 42.32
N THR A 244 7.72 8.71 42.75
CA THR A 244 7.75 7.47 41.95
C THR A 244 6.40 6.78 41.85
N ASP A 245 5.40 7.21 42.64
CA ASP A 245 4.11 6.53 42.77
C ASP A 245 3.06 7.04 41.77
N ILE A 246 3.40 7.98 40.90
CA ILE A 246 2.47 8.63 39.96
C ILE A 246 2.81 8.18 38.53
N ASN A 247 1.78 7.76 37.77
CA ASN A 247 1.93 7.50 36.35
C ASN A 247 2.35 8.79 35.61
N CYS A 248 3.50 8.76 34.94
CA CYS A 248 4.08 9.91 34.25
C CYS A 248 3.25 10.46 33.08
N LEU A 249 2.26 9.70 32.60
CA LEU A 249 1.35 10.10 31.54
C LEU A 249 0.06 10.76 32.06
N THR A 250 -0.10 10.87 33.39
CA THR A 250 -1.25 11.55 33.99
C THR A 250 -1.29 13.01 33.56
N GLY A 251 -2.40 13.44 32.95
CA GLY A 251 -2.56 14.81 32.46
C GLY A 251 -2.13 15.04 31.00
N TYR A 252 -1.64 14.01 30.28
CA TYR A 252 -1.23 14.13 28.88
C TYR A 252 -2.33 14.69 27.98
N ILE A 253 -3.55 14.14 28.05
CA ILE A 253 -4.67 14.59 27.21
C ILE A 253 -4.98 16.07 27.46
N ASN A 254 -4.96 16.52 28.72
CA ASN A 254 -5.22 17.90 29.08
C ASN A 254 -4.12 18.85 28.56
N ASN A 255 -2.86 18.40 28.54
CA ASN A 255 -1.74 19.17 28.00
C ASN A 255 -1.66 19.16 26.47
N SER A 256 -2.15 18.09 25.81
CA SER A 256 -2.13 17.95 24.35
C SER A 256 -3.20 18.78 23.62
N LEU A 257 -4.13 19.39 24.36
CA LEU A 257 -5.24 20.14 23.83
C LEU A 257 -5.02 21.63 24.05
N SER A 258 -5.08 22.42 22.97
CA SER A 258 -5.12 23.88 23.04
C SER A 258 -6.55 24.37 23.23
N VAL A 259 -6.70 25.46 23.98
CA VAL A 259 -7.98 26.11 24.23
C VAL A 259 -8.23 27.18 23.16
N PHE A 260 -9.45 27.22 22.65
CA PHE A 260 -9.95 28.25 21.73
C PHE A 260 -11.19 28.90 22.34
N ARG A 261 -11.21 30.22 22.48
CA ARG A 261 -12.39 30.94 22.97
C ARG A 261 -13.37 31.18 21.83
N VAL A 262 -14.63 30.83 22.03
CA VAL A 262 -15.67 30.94 20.99
C VAL A 262 -15.92 32.39 20.57
N GLN A 263 -15.56 33.34 21.43
CA GLN A 263 -15.69 34.79 21.17
C GLN A 263 -14.76 35.29 20.05
N ASP A 264 -13.64 34.61 19.82
CA ASP A 264 -12.62 35.01 18.83
C ASP A 264 -12.91 34.45 17.43
N PHE A 265 -14.10 33.91 17.21
CA PHE A 265 -14.53 33.38 15.92
C PHE A 265 -14.86 34.54 14.96
N GLU A 266 -14.13 34.65 13.85
CA GLU A 266 -14.47 35.63 12.81
C GLU A 266 -15.85 35.31 12.20
N TRP A 267 -16.76 36.29 12.23
CA TRP A 267 -18.17 36.19 11.83
C TRP A 267 -18.42 35.72 10.38
N GLN A 268 -17.39 35.67 9.53
CA GLN A 268 -17.50 35.19 8.14
C GLN A 268 -17.60 33.67 8.02
N MET A 269 -17.33 32.92 9.09
CA MET A 269 -17.59 31.49 9.17
C MET A 269 -18.91 31.26 9.91
N LYS A 270 -20.01 31.02 9.17
CA LYS A 270 -21.30 30.64 9.79
C LYS A 270 -21.10 29.38 10.65
N LEU A 271 -21.29 29.51 11.96
CA LEU A 271 -21.44 28.37 12.86
C LEU A 271 -22.55 27.46 12.28
N PRO A 272 -22.36 26.13 12.19
CA PRO A 272 -23.35 25.25 11.60
C PRO A 272 -24.70 25.43 12.30
N GLU A 273 -25.72 25.77 11.51
CA GLU A 273 -27.10 26.11 11.91
C GLU A 273 -27.83 24.97 12.67
N LYS A 274 -27.15 23.83 12.89
CA LYS A 274 -27.66 22.60 13.49
C LYS A 274 -27.25 22.36 14.96
N LEU A 275 -26.65 23.33 15.64
CA LEU A 275 -26.40 23.20 17.09
C LEU A 275 -27.61 23.72 17.88
N PRO A 276 -28.24 22.90 18.76
CA PRO A 276 -29.40 23.31 19.56
C PRO A 276 -29.12 24.59 20.36
N ASP A 277 -30.04 25.55 20.37
CA ASP A 277 -29.88 26.87 21.01
C ASP A 277 -29.46 26.81 22.49
N PHE A 278 -29.81 25.72 23.20
CA PHE A 278 -29.42 25.51 24.59
C PHE A 278 -27.90 25.38 24.79
N MET A 279 -27.15 24.88 23.80
CA MET A 279 -25.68 24.77 23.87
C MET A 279 -24.93 26.04 23.48
N ARG A 280 -25.60 27.03 22.89
CA ARG A 280 -24.94 28.22 22.32
C ARG A 280 -24.59 29.28 23.36
N SER A 281 -25.22 29.23 24.54
CA SER A 281 -25.05 30.23 25.60
C SER A 281 -24.16 29.80 26.78
N GLU A 282 -23.80 28.52 26.89
CA GLU A 282 -22.98 28.01 28.01
C GLU A 282 -21.53 27.65 27.63
N ILE A 283 -21.23 27.41 26.35
CA ILE A 283 -19.88 27.00 25.91
C ILE A 283 -19.04 28.24 25.64
N THR A 284 -18.17 28.58 26.60
CA THR A 284 -17.23 29.71 26.49
C THR A 284 -15.92 29.33 25.79
N GLU A 285 -15.51 28.07 25.91
CA GLU A 285 -14.22 27.56 25.45
C GLU A 285 -14.36 26.20 24.75
N CYS A 286 -13.68 26.05 23.62
CA CYS A 286 -13.55 24.81 22.88
C CYS A 286 -12.10 24.31 22.97
N ARG A 287 -11.90 22.99 22.92
CA ARG A 287 -10.56 22.39 22.92
C ARG A 287 -10.30 21.70 21.60
N TYR A 288 -9.13 21.94 21.02
CA TYR A 288 -8.71 21.34 19.78
C TYR A 288 -7.28 20.83 19.90
N ARG A 289 -6.92 19.90 19.01
CA ARG A 289 -5.63 19.21 19.06
C ARG A 289 -4.59 19.99 18.28
N ASP A 290 -3.93 20.93 18.96
CA ASP A 290 -2.77 21.65 18.44
C ASP A 290 -1.93 22.17 19.63
N TYR A 291 -0.68 22.58 19.38
CA TYR A 291 0.23 23.10 20.41
C TYR A 291 0.32 24.63 20.33
N ARG A 292 -0.80 25.31 20.50
CA ARG A 292 -0.92 26.79 20.43
C ARG A 292 -1.15 27.42 21.79
N ASN A 293 -0.71 28.66 21.93
CA ASN A 293 -0.98 29.46 23.12
C ASN A 293 -2.46 29.91 23.16
N SER A 294 -3.03 30.07 24.35
CA SER A 294 -4.45 30.46 24.52
C SER A 294 -4.74 31.92 24.17
N ASP A 295 -3.74 32.79 24.27
CA ASP A 295 -3.94 34.24 24.21
C ASP A 295 -3.74 34.77 22.78
N ASP A 296 -2.61 34.42 22.15
CA ASP A 296 -2.24 34.92 20.83
C ASP A 296 -2.47 33.92 19.69
N TYR A 297 -2.95 32.70 20.01
CA TYR A 297 -3.12 31.57 19.08
C TYR A 297 -1.88 31.18 18.25
N ASN A 298 -0.71 31.71 18.60
CA ASN A 298 0.58 31.39 18.00
C ASN A 298 1.12 30.06 18.50
N TYR A 299 2.05 29.46 17.73
CA TYR A 299 2.70 28.21 18.09
C TYR A 299 3.48 28.35 19.41
N SER A 300 3.24 27.42 20.33
CA SER A 300 3.95 27.37 21.61
C SER A 300 5.35 26.78 21.45
N VAL A 301 6.21 26.95 22.46
CA VAL A 301 7.52 26.27 22.51
C VAL A 301 7.36 24.74 22.48
N GLN A 302 6.26 24.21 23.02
CA GLN A 302 5.97 22.77 22.99
C GLN A 302 5.81 22.25 21.55
N PHE A 303 5.20 23.04 20.66
CA PHE A 303 5.09 22.71 19.24
C PHE A 303 6.46 22.45 18.62
N TRP A 304 7.41 23.36 18.86
CA TRP A 304 8.76 23.27 18.31
C TRP A 304 9.56 22.10 18.87
N HIS A 305 9.41 21.77 20.17
CA HIS A 305 10.01 20.56 20.74
C HIS A 305 9.47 19.29 20.10
N VAL A 306 8.15 19.18 19.93
CA VAL A 306 7.52 18.03 19.29
C VAL A 306 7.93 17.93 17.82
N PHE A 307 7.95 19.04 17.10
CA PHE A 307 8.36 19.10 15.69
C PHE A 307 9.84 18.67 15.51
N ALA A 308 10.75 19.21 16.33
CA ALA A 308 12.16 18.84 16.31
C ALA A 308 12.35 17.35 16.63
N ALA A 309 11.64 16.82 17.64
CA ALA A 309 11.69 15.41 18.00
C ALA A 309 11.18 14.50 16.87
N ARG A 310 10.14 14.90 16.14
CA ARG A 310 9.63 14.18 14.96
C ARG A 310 10.68 14.10 13.85
N LEU A 311 11.32 15.22 13.52
CA LEU A 311 12.38 15.24 12.50
C LEU A 311 13.60 14.41 12.93
N ALA A 312 14.04 14.56 14.17
CA ALA A 312 15.16 13.78 14.71
C ALA A 312 14.86 12.27 14.67
N PHE A 313 13.64 11.87 15.05
CA PHE A 313 13.21 10.48 14.97
C PHE A 313 13.22 9.96 13.53
N LEU A 314 12.68 10.71 12.56
CA LEU A 314 12.68 10.30 11.15
C LEU A 314 14.09 10.04 10.62
N ILE A 315 15.01 10.99 10.85
CA ILE A 315 16.40 10.85 10.42
C ILE A 315 17.03 9.62 11.07
N LEU A 316 16.90 9.45 12.39
CA LEU A 316 17.46 8.31 13.09
C LEU A 316 16.86 6.98 12.61
N PHE A 317 15.54 6.91 12.44
CA PHE A 317 14.84 5.72 11.98
C PHE A 317 15.29 5.29 10.59
N GLU A 318 15.37 6.24 9.65
CA GLU A 318 15.84 5.98 8.29
C GLU A 318 17.28 5.46 8.27
N HIS A 319 18.20 6.14 8.97
CA HIS A 319 19.62 5.73 9.00
C HIS A 319 19.80 4.36 9.64
N VAL A 320 19.10 4.07 10.74
CA VAL A 320 19.16 2.75 11.41
C VAL A 320 18.62 1.67 10.49
N ALA A 321 17.48 1.89 9.84
CA ALA A 321 16.91 0.92 8.90
C ALA A 321 17.83 0.64 7.70
N LEU A 322 18.47 1.69 7.15
CA LEU A 322 19.47 1.55 6.09
C LEU A 322 20.69 0.76 6.56
N CYS A 323 21.21 1.04 7.75
CA CYS A 323 22.31 0.27 8.34
C CYS A 323 21.95 -1.22 8.49
N ILE A 324 20.74 -1.53 8.96
CA ILE A 324 20.27 -2.91 9.07
C ILE A 324 20.17 -3.57 7.69
N LYS A 325 19.65 -2.87 6.66
CA LYS A 325 19.61 -3.37 5.28
C LYS A 325 21.02 -3.70 4.77
N LEU A 326 22.00 -2.83 5.00
CA LEU A 326 23.38 -3.04 4.59
C LEU A 326 24.03 -4.24 5.30
N ILE A 327 23.78 -4.40 6.61
CA ILE A 327 24.26 -5.55 7.38
C ILE A 327 23.64 -6.84 6.85
N ALA A 328 22.34 -6.85 6.57
CA ALA A 328 21.66 -8.02 6.02
C ALA A 328 22.20 -8.41 4.64
N ALA A 329 22.43 -7.42 3.77
CA ALA A 329 23.02 -7.63 2.45
C ALA A 329 24.48 -8.13 2.53
N TRP A 330 25.23 -7.71 3.54
CA TRP A 330 26.58 -8.22 3.77
C TRP A 330 26.58 -9.66 4.30
N TYR A 331 25.60 -10.02 5.14
CA TYR A 331 25.51 -11.33 5.76
C TYR A 331 24.98 -12.42 4.82
N VAL A 332 24.01 -12.10 3.96
CA VAL A 332 23.37 -13.07 3.06
C VAL A 332 24.05 -13.01 1.68
N PRO A 333 24.79 -14.06 1.26
CA PRO A 333 25.43 -14.07 -0.05
C PRO A 333 24.40 -14.23 -1.18
N ASP A 334 24.55 -13.45 -2.26
CA ASP A 334 23.63 -13.46 -3.41
C ASP A 334 23.46 -14.83 -4.08
N VAL A 335 24.52 -15.65 -4.07
CA VAL A 335 24.51 -16.99 -4.64
C VAL A 335 24.75 -18.02 -3.55
N PRO A 336 23.84 -18.99 -3.34
CA PRO A 336 24.04 -20.04 -2.36
C PRO A 336 25.27 -20.88 -2.73
N GLN A 337 26.08 -21.23 -1.72
CA GLN A 337 27.33 -21.98 -1.90
C GLN A 337 27.12 -23.31 -2.61
N SER A 338 25.98 -23.97 -2.40
CA SER A 338 25.62 -25.24 -3.07
C SER A 338 25.54 -25.11 -4.59
N VAL A 339 24.99 -24.00 -5.11
CA VAL A 339 24.88 -23.73 -6.55
C VAL A 339 26.25 -23.39 -7.12
N LYS A 340 27.04 -22.58 -6.40
CA LYS A 340 28.42 -22.24 -6.79
C LYS A 340 29.28 -23.50 -6.92
N ASN A 341 29.20 -24.40 -5.95
CA ASN A 341 29.94 -25.67 -5.94
C ASN A 341 29.51 -26.59 -7.09
N LYS A 342 28.20 -26.73 -7.34
CA LYS A 342 27.67 -27.49 -8.49
C LYS A 342 28.13 -26.92 -9.83
N HIS A 343 28.13 -25.60 -9.98
CA HIS A 343 28.61 -24.95 -11.20
C HIS A 343 30.11 -25.19 -11.42
N LEU A 344 30.93 -25.06 -10.37
CA LEU A 344 32.36 -25.35 -10.42
C LEU A 344 32.64 -26.82 -10.76
N GLN A 345 31.90 -27.75 -10.16
CA GLN A 345 32.03 -29.17 -10.45
C GLN A 345 31.71 -29.48 -11.92
N LYS A 346 30.59 -28.96 -12.43
CA LYS A 346 30.21 -29.15 -13.84
C LYS A 346 31.22 -28.54 -14.81
N LYS A 347 31.80 -27.38 -14.45
CA LYS A 347 32.88 -26.75 -15.23
C LYS A 347 34.15 -27.61 -15.22
N HIS A 348 34.52 -28.17 -14.07
CA HIS A 348 35.66 -29.07 -13.93
C HIS A 348 35.50 -30.36 -14.75
N GLU A 349 34.31 -30.98 -14.71
CA GLU A 349 33.98 -32.16 -15.51
C GLU A 349 34.07 -31.87 -17.01
N ASN A 350 33.51 -30.74 -17.46
CA ASN A 350 33.60 -30.32 -18.87
C ASN A 350 35.06 -30.10 -19.31
N LEU A 351 35.89 -29.44 -18.50
CA LEU A 351 37.29 -29.21 -18.82
C LEU A 351 38.09 -30.52 -18.87
N ARG A 352 37.83 -31.44 -17.93
CA ARG A 352 38.44 -32.78 -17.95
C ARG A 352 38.02 -33.59 -19.19
N GLY A 353 36.79 -33.42 -19.65
CA GLY A 353 36.28 -34.05 -20.88
C GLY A 353 36.90 -33.50 -22.17
N VAL A 354 37.35 -32.24 -22.18
CA VAL A 354 38.06 -31.64 -23.34
C VAL A 354 39.54 -32.00 -23.36
N LEU A 355 40.13 -32.29 -22.20
CA LEU A 355 41.55 -32.64 -22.05
C LEU A 355 41.86 -34.14 -22.31
N ARG A 356 40.83 -35.00 -22.30
CA ARG A 356 40.93 -36.40 -22.76
C ARG A 356 40.50 -36.49 -24.21
#